data_AF-A0A523XR75-F1
#
_entry.id   AF-A0A523XR75-F1
#
_cell.length_a   1.000
_cell.length_b   1.000
_cell.length_c   1.000
_cell.angle_alpha   90.00
_cell.angle_beta   90.00
_cell.angle_gamma   90.00
#
_symmetry.space_group_name_H-M   'P 1'
#
loop_
_entity.id
_entity.type
_entity.pdbx_description
1 polymer ?
#
loop_
_entity_poly.entity_id
_entity_poly.type
_entity_poly.pdbx_seq_one_letter_code
_entity_poly.pdbx_strand_id
1 'polypeptide(L)'
;MPERKDPLRVDTVGVTIKIMTEPFVINTTRGYAPAVNVQVQDTGEERTMFIGAKSLADPLQHMVESNGGRFSGLKLSLKKQSDDRYAGYLVDEVKD
;
A
#
# COMPACT_ATOMS: atom_id res chain seq x y z
N MET A 1 -17.23 6.60 4.63
CA MET A 1 -16.70 5.29 4.17
C MET A 1 -15.64 5.58 3.12
N PRO A 2 -14.47 4.93 3.13
CA PRO A 2 -13.45 5.19 2.13
C PRO A 2 -13.97 4.79 0.74
N GLU A 3 -13.85 5.71 -0.21
CA GLU A 3 -14.21 5.47 -1.60
C GLU A 3 -12.97 5.03 -2.39
N ARG A 4 -13.19 4.13 -3.35
CA ARG A 4 -12.15 3.69 -4.27
C ARG A 4 -11.67 4.87 -5.12
N LYS A 5 -10.35 5.07 -5.16
CA LYS A 5 -9.63 5.97 -6.07
C LYS A 5 -8.99 5.17 -7.21
N ASP A 6 -8.27 5.85 -8.09
CA ASP A 6 -7.44 5.18 -9.08
C ASP A 6 -6.38 4.30 -8.39
N PRO A 7 -6.11 3.08 -8.90
CA PRO A 7 -5.12 2.20 -8.30
C PRO A 7 -3.71 2.79 -8.32
N LEU A 8 -2.99 2.64 -7.22
CA LEU A 8 -1.55 2.91 -7.18
C LEU A 8 -0.83 1.91 -8.08
N ARG A 9 0.02 2.43 -8.98
CA ARG A 9 0.96 1.62 -9.75
C ARG A 9 2.34 1.76 -9.13
N VAL A 10 3.03 0.64 -9.04
CA VAL A 10 4.32 0.52 -8.36
C VAL A 10 5.21 -0.30 -9.27
N ASP A 11 6.35 0.26 -9.63
CA ASP A 11 7.36 -0.34 -10.50
C ASP A 11 8.70 -0.44 -9.76
N THR A 12 9.77 -0.64 -10.51
CA THR A 12 11.14 -0.76 -9.99
C THR A 12 11.76 0.57 -9.54
N VAL A 13 11.23 1.72 -9.98
CA VAL A 13 11.68 3.05 -9.54
C VAL A 13 11.24 3.31 -8.10
N GLY A 14 10.03 2.86 -7.77
CA GLY A 14 9.47 2.95 -6.42
C GLY A 14 8.70 4.25 -6.16
N VAL A 15 8.02 4.27 -5.03
CA VAL A 15 7.16 5.37 -4.60
C VAL A 15 7.13 5.46 -3.08
N THR A 16 7.11 6.68 -2.55
CA THR A 16 6.89 6.92 -1.12
C THR A 16 5.44 7.32 -0.89
N ILE A 17 4.78 6.66 0.05
CA ILE A 17 3.37 6.87 0.34
C ILE A 17 3.10 6.99 1.84
N LYS A 18 1.96 7.62 2.17
CA LYS A 18 1.36 7.60 3.50
C LYS A 18 0.01 6.91 3.44
N ILE A 19 -0.25 5.95 4.31
CA ILE A 19 -1.56 5.30 4.42
C ILE A 19 -2.54 6.23 5.13
N MET A 20 -3.69 6.47 4.52
CA MET A 20 -4.68 7.45 4.95
C MET A 20 -5.91 6.82 5.61
N THR A 21 -6.14 5.52 5.39
CA THR A 21 -7.34 4.82 5.87
C THR A 21 -7.00 3.47 6.48
N GLU A 22 -7.89 2.93 7.31
CA GLU A 22 -7.87 1.52 7.66
C GLU A 22 -8.27 0.63 6.46
N PRO A 23 -7.97 -0.68 6.49
CA PRO A 23 -8.33 -1.60 5.43
C PRO A 23 -9.84 -1.66 5.18
N PHE A 24 -10.21 -1.71 3.91
CA PHE A 24 -11.58 -1.95 3.47
C PHE A 24 -11.59 -2.90 2.27
N VAL A 25 -12.77 -3.43 1.94
CA VAL A 25 -12.94 -4.37 0.83
C VAL A 25 -13.54 -3.67 -0.38
N ILE A 26 -12.99 -3.99 -1.56
CA ILE A 26 -13.45 -3.47 -2.85
C ILE A 26 -13.85 -4.64 -3.74
N ASN A 27 -15.01 -4.57 -4.38
CA ASN A 27 -15.38 -5.52 -5.42
C ASN A 27 -14.62 -5.19 -6.72
N THR A 28 -13.83 -6.13 -7.22
CA THR A 28 -13.06 -6.03 -8.46
C THR A 28 -13.58 -7.04 -9.50
N THR A 29 -13.06 -6.99 -10.73
CA THR A 29 -13.40 -8.01 -11.74
C THR A 29 -12.97 -9.44 -11.35
N ARG A 30 -12.11 -9.58 -10.34
CA ARG A 30 -11.64 -10.87 -9.81
C ARG A 30 -12.25 -11.19 -8.43
N GLY A 31 -13.32 -10.49 -8.05
CA GLY A 31 -13.97 -10.60 -6.74
C GLY A 31 -13.46 -9.56 -5.73
N TYR A 32 -13.73 -9.79 -4.45
CA TYR A 32 -13.35 -8.87 -3.38
C TYR A 32 -11.85 -8.85 -3.12
N ALA A 33 -11.28 -7.65 -2.95
CA ALA A 33 -9.88 -7.45 -2.60
C ALA A 33 -9.74 -6.45 -1.44
N PRO A 34 -8.82 -6.68 -0.49
CA PRO A 34 -8.53 -5.72 0.57
C PRO A 34 -7.67 -4.57 0.03
N ALA A 35 -7.99 -3.35 0.47
CA ALA A 35 -7.32 -2.14 0.03
C ALA A 35 -7.27 -1.06 1.12
N VAL A 36 -6.38 -0.11 0.94
CA VAL A 36 -6.30 1.14 1.69
C VAL A 36 -6.19 2.31 0.70
N ASN A 37 -6.63 3.50 1.12
CA ASN A 37 -6.28 4.72 0.40
C ASN A 37 -4.96 5.27 0.93
N VAL A 38 -4.13 5.75 0.02
CA VAL A 38 -2.78 6.23 0.29
C VAL A 38 -2.55 7.55 -0.40
N GLN A 39 -1.71 8.40 0.17
CA GLN A 39 -1.24 9.63 -0.44
C GLN A 39 0.19 9.44 -0.94
N VAL A 40 0.42 9.64 -2.23
CA VAL A 40 1.77 9.67 -2.82
C VAL A 40 2.48 10.94 -2.34
N GLN A 41 3.63 10.80 -1.70
CA GLN A 41 4.30 11.95 -1.06
C GLN A 41 4.84 12.97 -2.07
N ASP A 42 5.33 12.50 -3.23
CA ASP A 42 5.94 13.38 -4.24
C ASP A 42 4.91 14.27 -4.95
N THR A 43 3.69 13.77 -5.14
CA THR A 43 2.64 14.44 -5.92
C THR A 43 1.46 14.92 -5.09
N GLY A 44 1.32 14.43 -3.85
CA GLY A 44 0.15 14.65 -2.99
C GLY A 44 -1.11 13.92 -3.42
N GLU A 45 -1.08 13.14 -4.52
CA GLU A 45 -2.25 12.45 -5.07
C GLU A 45 -2.72 11.31 -4.17
N GLU A 46 -4.04 11.18 -4.05
CA GLU A 46 -4.68 10.03 -3.40
C GLU A 46 -4.93 8.89 -4.38
N ARG A 47 -4.47 7.70 -4.01
CA ARG A 47 -4.63 6.46 -4.78
C ARG A 47 -5.12 5.34 -3.89
N THR A 48 -5.66 4.28 -4.49
CA THR A 48 -6.01 3.05 -3.77
C THR A 48 -4.91 2.01 -3.95
N MET A 49 -4.36 1.51 -2.83
CA MET A 49 -3.36 0.45 -2.81
C MET A 49 -4.00 -0.86 -2.35
N PHE A 50 -3.86 -1.91 -3.14
CA PHE A 50 -4.28 -3.26 -2.76
C PHE A 50 -3.21 -3.91 -1.89
N ILE A 51 -3.63 -4.50 -0.77
CA ILE A 51 -2.70 -5.00 0.28
C ILE A 51 -2.71 -6.52 0.42
N GLY A 52 -3.30 -7.24 -0.55
CA GLY A 52 -3.44 -8.70 -0.49
C GLY A 52 -2.20 -9.50 -0.89
N ALA A 53 -1.17 -8.87 -1.45
CA ALA A 53 0.06 -9.57 -1.84
C ALA A 53 0.89 -9.92 -0.60
N LYS A 54 1.35 -11.17 -0.47
CA LYS A 54 2.11 -11.63 0.70
C LYS A 54 3.39 -10.80 0.96
N SER A 55 4.13 -10.47 -0.10
CA SER A 55 5.32 -9.62 -0.03
C SER A 55 5.07 -8.19 0.46
N LEU A 56 3.81 -7.75 0.47
CA LEU A 56 3.38 -6.48 1.03
C LEU A 56 2.76 -6.67 2.43
N ALA A 57 1.92 -7.69 2.61
CA ALA A 57 1.21 -7.94 3.85
C ALA A 57 2.14 -8.30 5.02
N ASP A 58 3.14 -9.15 4.80
CA ASP A 58 4.08 -9.58 5.85
C ASP A 58 4.82 -8.38 6.49
N PRO A 59 5.51 -7.51 5.73
CA PRO A 59 6.17 -6.34 6.33
C PRO A 59 5.18 -5.31 6.88
N LEU A 60 4.03 -5.10 6.22
CA LEU A 60 3.00 -4.18 6.74
C LEU A 60 2.48 -4.61 8.11
N GLN A 61 2.30 -5.90 8.36
CA GLN A 61 1.79 -6.39 9.63
C GLN A 61 2.68 -5.98 10.81
N HIS A 62 4.00 -6.08 10.66
CA HIS A 62 4.95 -5.64 11.68
C HIS A 62 4.90 -4.12 11.93
N MET A 63 4.72 -3.33 10.86
CA MET A 63 4.55 -1.87 10.97
C MET A 63 3.24 -1.52 11.67
N VAL A 64 2.14 -2.22 11.35
CA VAL A 64 0.83 -2.03 11.97
C VAL A 64 0.88 -2.36 13.47
N GLU A 65 1.53 -3.45 13.85
CA GLU A 65 1.76 -3.81 15.26
C GLU A 65 2.53 -2.72 16.00
N SER A 66 3.59 -2.20 15.38
CA SER A 66 4.39 -1.10 15.92
C SER A 66 3.61 0.22 16.00
N ASN A 67 2.64 0.42 15.11
CA ASN A 67 1.73 1.57 15.06
C ASN A 67 0.44 1.37 15.86
N GLY A 68 0.46 0.53 16.90
CA GLY A 68 -0.69 0.34 17.81
C GLY A 68 -1.90 -0.32 17.16
N GLY A 69 -1.66 -1.19 16.16
CA GLY A 69 -2.71 -1.92 15.44
C GLY A 69 -3.43 -1.10 14.37
N ARG A 70 -2.85 0.01 13.90
CA ARG A 70 -3.45 0.90 12.90
C ARG A 70 -2.66 0.93 11.60
N PHE A 71 -3.38 0.92 10.48
CA PHE A 71 -2.78 1.16 9.16
C PHE A 71 -2.60 2.66 8.90
N SER A 72 -3.59 3.47 9.30
CA SER A 72 -3.54 4.91 9.07
C SER A 72 -2.35 5.55 9.77
N GLY A 73 -1.69 6.46 9.06
CA GLY A 73 -0.50 7.16 9.55
C GLY A 73 0.83 6.52 9.16
N LEU A 74 0.85 5.24 8.78
CA LEU A 74 2.08 4.58 8.31
C LEU A 74 2.63 5.27 7.06
N LYS A 75 3.94 5.54 7.07
CA LYS A 75 4.70 6.03 5.91
C LYS A 75 5.66 4.95 5.47
N LEU A 76 5.66 4.66 4.17
CA LEU A 76 6.50 3.59 3.64
C LEU A 76 6.97 3.91 2.21
N SER A 77 8.15 3.40 1.90
CA SER A 77 8.68 3.32 0.55
C SER A 77 8.35 1.94 -0.02
N LEU A 78 7.91 1.93 -1.27
CA LEU A 78 7.46 0.72 -1.95
C LEU A 78 8.06 0.67 -3.35
N LYS A 79 8.65 -0.48 -3.72
CA LYS A 79 9.06 -0.76 -5.11
C LYS A 79 8.91 -2.23 -5.44
N LYS A 80 8.91 -2.57 -6.73
CA LYS A 80 9.02 -3.96 -7.17
C LYS A 80 10.47 -4.44 -7.13
N GLN A 81 10.66 -5.73 -6.85
CA GLN A 81 11.98 -6.37 -6.89
C GLN A 81 12.58 -6.42 -8.30
N SER A 82 11.73 -6.51 -9.34
CA SER A 82 12.11 -6.48 -10.74
C SER A 82 10.90 -6.16 -11.62
N ASP A 83 11.12 -6.03 -12.93
CA ASP A 83 10.06 -5.81 -13.91
C ASP A 83 9.23 -7.08 -14.20
N ASP A 84 9.62 -8.23 -13.66
CA ASP A 84 8.84 -9.47 -13.78
C ASP A 84 7.43 -9.27 -13.23
N ARG A 85 6.42 -9.77 -13.94
CA ARG A 85 5.00 -9.57 -13.61
C ARG A 85 4.66 -10.05 -12.20
N TYR A 86 5.31 -11.10 -11.72
CA TYR A 86 5.08 -11.73 -10.42
C TYR A 86 6.14 -11.38 -9.37
N ALA A 87 7.07 -10.47 -9.70
CA ALA A 87 8.02 -9.95 -8.73
C ALA A 87 7.30 -9.36 -7.51
N GLY A 88 7.82 -9.68 -6.32
CA GLY A 88 7.28 -9.17 -5.06
C GLY A 88 7.57 -7.68 -4.85
N TYR A 89 6.98 -7.15 -3.80
CA TYR A 89 7.28 -5.81 -3.31
C TYR A 89 8.45 -5.83 -2.33
N LEU A 90 9.27 -4.79 -2.39
CA LEU A 90 10.17 -4.38 -1.32
C LEU A 90 9.48 -3.23 -0.60
N VAL A 91 9.38 -3.34 0.73
CA VAL A 91 8.63 -2.43 1.59
C VAL A 91 9.52 -2.01 2.74
N ASP A 92 9.74 -0.71 2.87
CA ASP A 92 10.55 -0.13 3.94
C ASP A 92 9.75 0.96 4.66
N GLU A 93 9.77 0.94 5.99
CA GLU A 93 9.15 2.00 6.79
C GLU A 93 9.95 3.30 6.65
N VAL A 94 9.27 4.42 6.44
CA VAL A 94 9.89 5.76 6.42
C VAL A 94 9.58 6.42 7.75
N LYS A 95 10.62 6.65 8.55
CA LYS A 95 10.53 7.41 9.81
C LYS A 95 10.75 8.89 9.52
N ASP A 96 10.02 9.73 10.26
CA ASP A 96 10.23 11.18 10.29
C ASP A 96 11.51 11.56 11.05
#